data_AF-A0A250WP77-F1
#
_entry.id   AF-A0A250WP77-F1
#
_cell.length_a   1.000
_cell.length_b   1.000
_cell.length_c   1.000
_cell.angle_alpha   90.00
_cell.angle_beta   90.00
_cell.angle_gamma   90.00
#
_symmetry.space_group_name_H-M   'P 1'
#
loop_
_entity.id
_entity.type
_entity.pdbx_description
1 polymer ?
#
loop_
_entity_poly.entity_id
_entity_poly.type
_entity_poly.pdbx_seq_one_letter_code
_entity_poly.pdbx_strand_id
1 'polypeptide(L)'
;MEGDTIKKAVKNALPANVILHDQFNLVYVLILFLVDMSFIFSGRGFWLLWYATMSYFLVDCAWVVVDPSSVKGHAAIISHHILTAIYVIIPWFHHKYAPLMAINMLVEINTWLLIAKRHYKHVFLEILFYGTWVAMRLILYPYLIPVYWRLYLADSALFGTYWNVVLLAPLLQTYLTGLNFWWTITMLRQLLTRRKKAINSVVDKEGLNKSN
;
A
#
# COMPACT_ATOMS: atom_id res chain seq x y z
N MET A 1 39.15 -12.97 6.55
CA MET A 1 38.21 -11.86 6.29
C MET A 1 37.05 -12.24 5.36
N GLU A 2 37.21 -13.19 4.44
CA GLU A 2 36.16 -13.54 3.46
C GLU A 2 34.92 -14.25 4.07
N GLY A 3 35.12 -15.08 5.11
CA GLY A 3 34.03 -15.81 5.77
C GLY A 3 33.02 -14.93 6.54
N ASP A 4 33.43 -13.77 7.06
CA ASP A 4 32.55 -12.86 7.78
C ASP A 4 31.64 -12.06 6.84
N THR A 5 32.13 -11.72 5.65
CA THR A 5 31.35 -11.04 4.61
C THR A 5 30.20 -11.93 4.12
N ILE A 6 30.47 -13.22 3.90
CA ILE A 6 29.45 -14.20 3.47
C ILE A 6 28.41 -14.42 4.57
N LYS A 7 28.82 -14.63 5.83
CA LYS A 7 27.89 -14.78 6.95
C LYS A 7 27.00 -13.55 7.14
N LYS A 8 27.55 -12.34 6.95
CA LYS A 8 26.81 -11.08 7.05
C LYS A 8 25.86 -10.88 5.87
N ALA A 9 26.23 -11.32 4.67
CA ALA A 9 25.33 -11.30 3.50
C ALA A 9 24.15 -12.27 3.68
N VAL A 10 24.42 -13.52 4.10
CA VAL A 10 23.40 -14.54 4.35
C VAL A 10 22.43 -14.12 5.46
N LYS A 11 22.93 -13.51 6.55
CA LYS A 11 22.08 -13.01 7.64
C LYS A 11 21.12 -11.89 7.23
N ASN A 12 21.43 -11.17 6.15
CA ASN A 12 20.62 -10.06 5.65
C ASN A 12 19.73 -10.44 4.46
N ALA A 13 19.81 -11.68 3.96
CA ALA A 13 18.95 -12.15 2.89
C ALA A 13 17.49 -12.25 3.38
N LEU A 14 16.56 -11.87 2.52
CA LEU A 14 15.14 -12.10 2.79
C LEU A 14 14.86 -13.61 2.76
N PRO A 15 13.93 -14.10 3.59
CA PRO A 15 13.44 -15.47 3.48
C PRO A 15 12.89 -15.76 2.08
N ALA A 16 13.06 -16.99 1.59
CA ALA A 16 12.68 -17.37 0.22
C ALA A 16 11.18 -17.13 -0.08
N ASN A 17 10.32 -17.36 0.90
CA ASN A 17 8.88 -17.11 0.80
C ASN A 17 8.55 -15.61 0.66
N VAL A 18 9.26 -14.74 1.38
CA VAL A 18 9.13 -13.28 1.23
C VAL A 18 9.57 -12.84 -0.16
N ILE A 19 10.66 -13.41 -0.69
CA ILE A 19 11.14 -13.10 -2.05
C ILE A 19 10.11 -13.52 -3.09
N LEU A 20 9.54 -14.72 -2.97
CA LEU A 20 8.55 -15.24 -3.91
C LEU A 20 7.27 -14.38 -3.91
N HIS A 21 6.78 -14.02 -2.73
CA HIS A 21 5.64 -13.11 -2.56
C HIS A 21 5.92 -11.72 -3.14
N ASP A 22 7.09 -11.16 -2.86
CA ASP A 22 7.50 -9.86 -3.41
C ASP A 22 7.61 -9.90 -4.95
N GLN A 23 8.11 -10.98 -5.54
CA GLN A 23 8.21 -11.15 -7.00
C GLN A 23 6.83 -11.21 -7.65
N PHE A 24 5.90 -11.99 -7.06
CA PHE A 24 4.50 -12.01 -7.50
C PHE A 24 3.92 -10.58 -7.51
N ASN A 25 4.08 -9.86 -6.40
CA ASN A 25 3.55 -8.51 -6.27
C ASN A 25 4.23 -7.49 -7.21
N LEU A 26 5.55 -7.59 -7.44
CA LEU A 26 6.25 -6.72 -8.39
C LEU A 26 5.69 -6.83 -9.81
N VAL A 27 5.27 -8.02 -10.23
CA VAL A 27 4.68 -8.25 -11.55
C VAL A 27 3.21 -7.88 -11.56
N TYR A 28 2.43 -8.42 -10.63
CA TYR A 28 0.97 -8.28 -10.64
C TYR A 28 0.55 -6.82 -10.39
N VAL A 29 1.15 -6.16 -9.40
CA VAL A 29 0.81 -4.77 -9.06
C VAL A 29 1.18 -3.82 -10.19
N LEU A 30 2.26 -4.10 -10.94
CA LEU A 30 2.61 -3.31 -12.12
C LEU A 30 1.55 -3.46 -13.22
N ILE A 31 1.11 -4.68 -13.50
CA ILE A 31 0.02 -4.93 -14.47
C ILE A 31 -1.25 -4.21 -14.03
N LEU A 32 -1.59 -4.31 -12.74
CA LEU A 32 -2.76 -3.65 -12.16
C LEU A 32 -2.69 -2.13 -12.34
N PHE A 33 -1.55 -1.52 -12.05
CA PHE A 33 -1.32 -0.09 -12.26
C PHE A 33 -1.46 0.30 -13.73
N LEU A 34 -0.94 -0.49 -14.66
CA LEU A 34 -1.06 -0.20 -16.09
C LEU A 34 -2.51 -0.29 -16.59
N VAL A 35 -3.27 -1.29 -16.11
CA VAL A 35 -4.71 -1.42 -16.40
C VAL A 35 -5.49 -0.24 -15.81
N ASP A 36 -5.16 0.18 -14.60
CA ASP A 36 -5.76 1.33 -13.94
C ASP A 36 -5.51 2.64 -14.72
N MET A 37 -4.26 2.90 -15.09
CA MET A 37 -3.91 4.06 -15.92
C MET A 37 -4.62 4.02 -17.29
N SER A 38 -4.72 2.84 -17.91
CA SER A 38 -5.46 2.66 -19.16
C SER A 38 -6.94 3.05 -19.01
N PHE A 39 -7.57 2.63 -17.91
CA PHE A 39 -8.95 3.01 -17.60
C PHE A 39 -9.08 4.52 -17.33
N ILE A 40 -8.18 5.12 -16.54
CA ILE A 40 -8.18 6.56 -16.24
C ILE A 40 -8.11 7.40 -17.52
N PHE A 41 -7.24 7.04 -18.47
CA PHE A 41 -7.06 7.82 -19.70
C PHE A 41 -8.13 7.57 -20.76
N SER A 42 -8.66 6.35 -20.86
CA SER A 42 -9.59 5.98 -21.94
C SER A 42 -11.06 5.98 -21.51
N GLY A 43 -11.34 5.87 -20.22
CA GLY A 43 -12.67 5.58 -19.67
C GLY A 43 -13.20 4.19 -20.04
N ARG A 44 -12.37 3.32 -20.66
CA ARG A 44 -12.75 1.99 -21.16
C ARG A 44 -12.06 0.89 -20.36
N GLY A 45 -12.65 -0.30 -20.36
CA GLY A 45 -12.04 -1.47 -19.72
C GLY A 45 -12.33 -1.60 -18.23
N PHE A 46 -13.43 -1.02 -17.73
CA PHE A 46 -13.83 -1.14 -16.32
C PHE A 46 -13.81 -2.58 -15.81
N TRP A 47 -14.38 -3.53 -16.56
CA TRP A 47 -14.39 -4.92 -16.14
C TRP A 47 -13.01 -5.53 -16.03
N LEU A 48 -12.08 -5.17 -16.93
CA LEU A 48 -10.70 -5.63 -16.83
C LEU A 48 -10.03 -5.07 -15.58
N LEU A 49 -10.20 -3.77 -15.29
CA LEU A 49 -9.73 -3.14 -14.06
C LEU A 49 -10.31 -3.86 -12.84
N TRP A 50 -11.63 -4.04 -12.79
CA TRP A 50 -12.30 -4.68 -11.67
C TRP A 50 -11.83 -6.12 -11.43
N TYR A 51 -11.77 -6.95 -12.46
CA TYR A 51 -11.32 -8.34 -12.33
C TYR A 51 -9.85 -8.42 -11.92
N ALA A 52 -8.98 -7.56 -12.49
CA ALA A 52 -7.58 -7.50 -12.09
C ALA A 52 -7.43 -7.07 -10.61
N THR A 53 -8.16 -6.03 -10.18
CA THR A 53 -8.17 -5.55 -8.80
C THR A 53 -8.68 -6.62 -7.83
N MET A 54 -9.84 -7.21 -8.12
CA MET A 54 -10.46 -8.20 -7.22
C MET A 54 -9.60 -9.45 -7.12
N SER A 55 -9.13 -9.99 -8.24
CA SER A 55 -8.30 -11.20 -8.22
C SER A 55 -6.95 -10.96 -7.53
N TYR A 56 -6.33 -9.78 -7.68
CA TYR A 56 -5.16 -9.41 -6.90
C TYR A 56 -5.43 -9.49 -5.39
N PHE A 57 -6.45 -8.80 -4.89
CA PHE A 57 -6.73 -8.78 -3.45
C PHE A 57 -7.09 -10.17 -2.91
N LEU A 58 -7.83 -10.98 -3.66
CA LEU A 58 -8.17 -12.33 -3.24
C LEU A 58 -6.94 -13.25 -3.19
N VAL A 59 -6.09 -13.23 -4.22
CA VAL A 59 -4.88 -14.05 -4.28
C VAL A 59 -3.87 -13.61 -3.22
N ASP A 60 -3.61 -12.32 -3.08
CA ASP A 60 -2.65 -11.79 -2.10
C ASP A 60 -3.13 -12.01 -0.66
N CYS A 61 -4.44 -11.84 -0.40
CA CYS A 61 -5.03 -12.18 0.89
C CYS A 61 -4.90 -13.67 1.21
N ALA A 62 -5.25 -14.56 0.27
CA ALA A 62 -5.10 -16.00 0.46
C ALA A 62 -3.64 -16.38 0.73
N TRP A 63 -2.69 -15.78 0.02
CA TRP A 63 -1.26 -15.98 0.26
C TRP A 63 -0.86 -15.60 1.68
N VAL A 64 -1.24 -14.40 2.14
CA VAL A 64 -0.89 -13.92 3.49
C VAL A 64 -1.57 -14.74 4.60
N VAL A 65 -2.75 -15.31 4.34
CA VAL A 65 -3.43 -16.23 5.27
C VAL A 65 -2.67 -17.55 5.38
N VAL A 66 -2.22 -18.11 4.24
CA VAL A 66 -1.48 -19.39 4.21
C VAL A 66 -0.06 -19.22 4.77
N ASP A 67 0.59 -18.11 4.45
CA ASP A 67 1.93 -17.78 4.91
C ASP A 67 2.00 -16.36 5.49
N PRO A 68 1.64 -16.18 6.77
CA PRO A 68 1.66 -14.88 7.44
C PRO A 68 3.07 -14.34 7.68
N SER A 69 4.12 -15.12 7.40
CA SER A 69 5.51 -14.69 7.50
C SER A 69 6.03 -13.99 6.25
N SER A 70 5.29 -14.07 5.14
CA SER A 70 5.59 -13.39 3.88
C SER A 70 5.59 -11.85 4.03
N VAL A 71 4.83 -11.33 5.00
CA VAL A 71 4.67 -9.89 5.24
C VAL A 71 4.76 -9.52 6.72
N LYS A 72 5.16 -8.27 7.01
CA LYS A 72 5.12 -7.73 8.37
C LYS A 72 3.74 -7.17 8.68
N GLY A 73 3.15 -7.57 9.80
CA GLY A 73 1.84 -7.08 10.22
C GLY A 73 0.69 -7.66 9.39
N HIS A 74 0.73 -8.97 9.12
CA HIS A 74 -0.26 -9.71 8.32
C HIS A 74 -1.72 -9.40 8.68
N ALA A 75 -2.07 -9.23 9.96
CA ALA A 75 -3.45 -8.93 10.36
C ALA A 75 -3.97 -7.61 9.77
N ALA A 76 -3.14 -6.56 9.75
CA ALA A 76 -3.51 -5.28 9.15
C ALA A 76 -3.66 -5.39 7.62
N ILE A 77 -2.83 -6.21 6.97
CA ILE A 77 -2.86 -6.45 5.53
C ILE A 77 -4.10 -7.27 5.13
N ILE A 78 -4.42 -8.34 5.88
CA ILE A 78 -5.64 -9.14 5.66
C ILE A 78 -6.88 -8.26 5.82
N SER A 79 -6.96 -7.47 6.90
CA SER A 79 -8.08 -6.54 7.10
C SER A 79 -8.20 -5.54 5.95
N HIS A 80 -7.07 -4.98 5.52
CA HIS A 80 -7.00 -4.10 4.36
C HIS A 80 -7.54 -4.77 3.09
N HIS A 81 -7.10 -5.97 2.73
CA HIS A 81 -7.57 -6.65 1.52
C HIS A 81 -9.05 -7.01 1.59
N ILE A 82 -9.54 -7.51 2.72
CA ILE A 82 -10.96 -7.83 2.88
C ILE A 82 -11.81 -6.57 2.69
N LEU A 83 -11.43 -5.47 3.35
CA LEU A 83 -12.19 -4.22 3.28
C LEU A 83 -12.09 -3.55 1.92
N THR A 84 -10.92 -3.60 1.27
CA THR A 84 -10.77 -3.07 -0.09
C THR A 84 -11.53 -3.95 -1.11
N ALA A 85 -11.55 -5.27 -0.95
CA ALA A 85 -12.36 -6.17 -1.77
C ALA A 85 -13.86 -5.85 -1.64
N ILE A 86 -14.36 -5.66 -0.41
CA ILE A 86 -15.74 -5.20 -0.18
C ILE A 86 -15.96 -3.82 -0.82
N TYR A 87 -14.97 -2.93 -0.72
CA TYR A 87 -15.08 -1.58 -1.25
C TYR A 87 -15.24 -1.55 -2.78
N VAL A 88 -14.47 -2.37 -3.50
CA VAL A 88 -14.55 -2.42 -4.97
C VAL A 88 -15.80 -3.15 -5.48
N ILE A 89 -16.60 -3.77 -4.61
CA ILE A 89 -17.94 -4.26 -5.00
C ILE A 89 -18.90 -3.10 -5.27
N ILE A 90 -18.71 -1.92 -4.68
CA ILE A 90 -19.58 -0.75 -4.92
C ILE A 90 -19.62 -0.37 -6.41
N PRO A 91 -18.50 -0.13 -7.10
CA PRO A 91 -18.52 0.18 -8.53
C PRO A 91 -18.96 -0.99 -9.42
N TRP A 92 -19.00 -2.24 -8.93
CA TRP A 92 -19.61 -3.37 -9.66
C TRP A 92 -21.12 -3.17 -9.82
N PHE A 93 -21.81 -2.74 -8.75
CA PHE A 93 -23.24 -2.44 -8.80
C PHE A 93 -23.56 -1.03 -9.31
N HIS A 94 -22.62 -0.09 -9.12
CA HIS A 94 -22.79 1.32 -9.44
C HIS A 94 -21.62 1.83 -10.27
N HIS A 95 -21.60 1.50 -11.57
CA HIS A 95 -20.51 1.84 -12.50
C HIS A 95 -20.13 3.33 -12.52
N LYS A 96 -21.05 4.24 -12.15
CA LYS A 96 -20.75 5.68 -12.01
C LYS A 96 -19.60 5.98 -11.02
N TYR A 97 -19.28 5.06 -10.11
CA TYR A 97 -18.16 5.18 -9.17
C TYR A 97 -16.86 4.54 -9.65
N ALA A 98 -16.83 3.93 -10.84
CA ALA A 98 -15.62 3.35 -11.41
C ALA A 98 -14.43 4.35 -11.50
N PRO A 99 -14.62 5.64 -11.85
CA PRO A 99 -13.51 6.61 -11.82
C PRO A 99 -12.90 6.79 -10.42
N LEU A 100 -13.72 6.73 -9.37
CA LEU A 100 -13.22 6.89 -8.00
C LEU A 100 -12.50 5.63 -7.50
N MET A 101 -12.97 4.45 -7.93
CA MET A 101 -12.21 3.21 -7.74
C MET A 101 -10.84 3.32 -8.38
N ALA A 102 -10.76 3.76 -9.64
CA ALA A 102 -9.49 3.92 -10.34
C ALA A 102 -8.54 4.90 -9.62
N ILE A 103 -9.07 6.07 -9.21
CA ILE A 103 -8.29 7.04 -8.41
C ILE A 103 -7.79 6.42 -7.09
N ASN A 104 -8.58 5.58 -6.42
CA ASN A 104 -8.16 4.86 -5.23
C ASN A 104 -7.04 3.85 -5.52
N MET A 105 -7.11 3.16 -6.67
CA MET A 105 -6.14 2.15 -7.11
C MET A 105 -4.77 2.73 -7.48
N LEU A 106 -4.66 4.04 -7.73
CA LEU A 106 -3.37 4.71 -7.89
C LEU A 106 -2.41 4.46 -6.72
N VAL A 107 -2.92 4.23 -5.50
CA VAL A 107 -2.09 3.90 -4.33
C VAL A 107 -1.20 2.68 -4.54
N GLU A 108 -1.55 1.78 -5.45
CA GLU A 108 -0.80 0.56 -5.67
C GLU A 108 0.57 0.81 -6.31
N ILE A 109 0.79 1.95 -6.98
CA ILE A 109 2.16 2.34 -7.38
C ILE A 109 3.05 2.55 -6.16
N ASN A 110 2.48 3.02 -5.05
CA ASN A 110 3.23 3.19 -3.81
C ASN A 110 3.58 1.83 -3.18
N THR A 111 2.67 0.84 -3.26
CA THR A 111 2.96 -0.56 -2.89
C THR A 111 4.07 -1.13 -3.76
N TRP A 112 3.99 -0.95 -5.08
CA TRP A 112 5.00 -1.41 -6.02
C TRP A 112 6.38 -0.77 -5.73
N LEU A 113 6.44 0.55 -5.53
CA LEU A 113 7.68 1.26 -5.20
C LEU A 113 8.27 0.80 -3.86
N LEU A 114 7.43 0.49 -2.87
CA LEU A 114 7.86 -0.06 -1.58
C LEU A 114 8.56 -1.41 -1.76
N ILE A 115 8.02 -2.28 -2.60
CA ILE A 115 8.61 -3.60 -2.87
C ILE A 115 9.87 -3.42 -3.72
N ALA A 116 9.80 -2.62 -4.80
CA ALA A 116 10.93 -2.36 -5.69
C ALA A 116 12.15 -1.84 -4.92
N LYS A 117 11.98 -0.88 -4.00
CA LYS A 117 13.12 -0.36 -3.22
C LYS A 117 13.70 -1.36 -2.21
N ARG A 118 12.99 -2.45 -1.85
CA ARG A 118 13.56 -3.53 -1.03
C ARG A 118 14.56 -4.36 -1.83
N HIS A 119 14.26 -4.61 -3.11
CA HIS A 119 15.09 -5.41 -4.01
C HIS A 119 16.19 -4.58 -4.67
N TYR A 120 15.86 -3.36 -5.09
CA TYR A 120 16.73 -2.45 -5.81
C TYR A 120 17.04 -1.23 -4.92
N LYS A 121 18.20 -1.23 -4.27
CA LYS A 121 18.65 -0.14 -3.38
C LYS A 121 19.08 1.08 -4.19
N HIS A 122 18.11 1.82 -4.73
CA HIS A 122 18.33 3.00 -5.56
C HIS A 122 17.65 4.24 -4.97
N VAL A 123 18.40 5.35 -4.86
CA VAL A 123 17.93 6.60 -4.24
C VAL A 123 16.68 7.16 -4.94
N PHE A 124 16.60 7.04 -6.27
CA PHE A 124 15.43 7.47 -7.04
C PHE A 124 14.14 6.73 -6.62
N LEU A 125 14.20 5.41 -6.40
CA LEU A 125 13.04 4.63 -5.94
C LEU A 125 12.61 5.05 -4.54
N GLU A 126 13.57 5.43 -3.69
CA GLU A 126 13.28 5.94 -2.35
C GLU A 126 12.57 7.30 -2.40
N ILE A 127 13.06 8.23 -3.22
CA ILE A 127 12.42 9.55 -3.44
C ILE A 127 11.00 9.37 -4.00
N LEU A 128 10.84 8.56 -5.05
CA LEU A 128 9.54 8.26 -5.64
C LEU A 128 8.58 7.62 -4.63
N PHE A 129 9.07 6.67 -3.84
CA PHE A 129 8.26 6.03 -2.80
C PHE A 129 7.73 7.05 -1.79
N TYR A 130 8.58 7.92 -1.24
CA TYR A 130 8.12 8.89 -0.24
C TYR A 130 7.24 9.98 -0.86
N GLY A 131 7.57 10.44 -2.08
CA GLY A 131 6.75 11.42 -2.80
C GLY A 131 5.34 10.89 -3.05
N THR A 132 5.22 9.67 -3.59
CA THR A 132 3.92 9.01 -3.81
C THR A 132 3.21 8.66 -2.50
N TRP A 133 3.94 8.30 -1.44
CA TRP A 133 3.36 8.04 -0.12
C TRP A 133 2.62 9.27 0.41
N VAL A 134 3.28 10.44 0.40
CA VAL A 134 2.67 11.69 0.86
C VAL A 134 1.49 12.07 -0.03
N ALA A 135 1.69 12.09 -1.35
CA ALA A 135 0.66 12.51 -2.29
C ALA A 135 -0.61 11.64 -2.20
N MET A 136 -0.45 10.31 -2.16
CA MET A 136 -1.58 9.40 -2.22
C MET A 136 -2.16 9.13 -0.84
N ARG A 137 -1.33 8.72 0.13
CA ARG A 137 -1.83 8.24 1.43
C ARG A 137 -2.16 9.37 2.40
N LEU A 138 -1.47 10.50 2.32
CA LEU A 138 -1.64 11.62 3.27
C LEU A 138 -2.47 12.78 2.73
N ILE A 139 -2.61 12.90 1.41
CA ILE A 139 -3.38 13.99 0.77
C ILE A 139 -4.62 13.43 0.08
N LEU A 140 -4.44 12.57 -0.94
CA LEU A 140 -5.55 12.07 -1.74
C LEU A 140 -6.56 11.26 -0.91
N TYR A 141 -6.11 10.29 -0.11
CA TYR A 141 -7.02 9.43 0.65
C TYR A 141 -7.92 10.18 1.64
N PRO A 142 -7.39 11.09 2.49
CA PRO A 142 -8.22 11.96 3.32
C PRO A 142 -9.16 12.86 2.50
N TYR A 143 -8.70 13.38 1.36
CA TYR A 143 -9.51 14.20 0.46
C TYR A 143 -10.71 13.44 -0.11
N LEU A 144 -10.57 12.14 -0.38
CA LEU A 144 -11.66 11.33 -0.93
C LEU A 144 -12.79 11.08 0.08
N ILE A 145 -12.55 11.16 1.40
CA ILE A 145 -13.60 10.96 2.41
C ILE A 145 -14.79 11.93 2.21
N PRO A 146 -14.61 13.26 2.18
CA PRO A 146 -15.71 14.19 1.94
C PRO A 146 -16.30 14.06 0.53
N VAL A 147 -15.54 13.58 -0.46
CA VAL A 147 -16.06 13.29 -1.81
C VAL A 147 -17.07 12.14 -1.74
N TYR A 148 -16.72 11.02 -1.13
CA TYR A 148 -17.63 9.88 -0.95
C TYR A 148 -18.82 10.25 -0.07
N TRP A 149 -18.64 11.08 0.96
CA TRP A 149 -19.75 11.54 1.80
C TRP A 149 -20.78 12.34 1.00
N ARG A 150 -20.34 13.26 0.13
CA ARG A 150 -21.23 14.05 -0.73
C ARG A 150 -21.98 13.17 -1.73
N LEU A 151 -21.30 12.18 -2.31
CA LEU A 151 -21.91 11.23 -3.25
C LEU A 151 -22.95 10.35 -2.57
N TYR A 152 -22.67 9.88 -1.36
CA TYR A 152 -23.63 9.14 -0.54
C TYR A 152 -24.88 9.99 -0.24
N LEU A 153 -24.74 11.26 0.14
CA LEU A 153 -25.89 12.14 0.40
C LEU A 153 -26.71 12.39 -0.87
N ALA A 154 -26.06 12.59 -2.01
CA ALA A 154 -26.73 12.79 -3.29
C ALA A 154 -27.55 11.54 -3.70
N ASP A 155 -26.96 10.35 -3.56
CA ASP A 155 -27.66 9.09 -3.81
C ASP A 155 -28.80 8.85 -2.81
N SER A 156 -28.59 9.17 -1.54
CA SER A 156 -29.63 9.03 -0.51
C SER A 156 -30.84 9.91 -0.81
N ALA A 157 -30.61 11.13 -1.30
CA ALA A 157 -31.67 12.04 -1.75
C ALA A 157 -32.42 11.47 -2.96
N LEU A 158 -31.72 10.82 -3.90
CA LEU A 158 -32.33 10.19 -5.07
C LEU A 158 -33.19 8.97 -4.71
N PHE A 159 -32.71 8.12 -3.78
CA PHE A 159 -33.41 6.90 -3.37
C PHE A 159 -34.47 7.14 -2.29
N GLY A 160 -34.53 8.34 -1.70
CA GLY A 160 -35.43 8.65 -0.58
C GLY A 160 -35.08 7.91 0.72
N THR A 161 -33.87 7.37 0.84
CA THR A 161 -33.39 6.65 2.04
C THR A 161 -31.89 6.79 2.23
N TYR A 162 -31.47 6.97 3.49
CA TYR A 162 -30.08 6.96 3.91
C TYR A 162 -29.48 5.53 3.97
N TRP A 163 -30.33 4.50 3.91
CA TRP A 163 -29.88 3.10 3.96
C TRP A 163 -29.65 2.56 2.55
N ASN A 164 -28.50 2.93 1.97
CA ASN A 164 -28.05 2.43 0.67
C ASN A 164 -26.59 1.96 0.73
N VAL A 165 -26.19 1.09 -0.21
CA VAL A 165 -24.85 0.49 -0.22
C VAL A 165 -23.71 1.51 -0.35
N VAL A 166 -23.99 2.70 -0.88
CA VAL A 166 -23.00 3.78 -1.03
C VAL A 166 -22.55 4.32 0.33
N LEU A 167 -23.34 4.14 1.41
CA LEU A 167 -22.91 4.45 2.78
C LEU A 167 -21.62 3.72 3.17
N LEU A 168 -21.37 2.54 2.61
CA LEU A 168 -20.14 1.80 2.88
C LEU A 168 -18.90 2.53 2.36
N ALA A 169 -19.00 3.29 1.26
CA ALA A 169 -17.85 3.96 0.66
C ALA A 169 -17.13 4.94 1.60
N PRO A 170 -17.79 5.96 2.21
CA PRO A 170 -17.12 6.87 3.12
C PRO A 170 -16.62 6.17 4.40
N LEU A 171 -17.31 5.13 4.89
CA LEU A 171 -16.90 4.37 6.07
C LEU A 171 -15.61 3.58 5.80
N LEU A 172 -15.57 2.84 4.69
CA LEU A 172 -14.40 2.07 4.25
C LEU A 172 -13.24 3.01 3.90
N GLN A 173 -13.50 4.12 3.20
CA GLN A 173 -12.48 5.13 2.91
C GLN A 173 -11.86 5.71 4.19
N THR A 174 -12.69 5.99 5.20
CA THR A 174 -12.22 6.50 6.50
C THR A 174 -11.34 5.48 7.21
N TYR A 175 -11.75 4.21 7.22
CA TYR A 175 -10.94 3.13 7.80
C TYR A 175 -9.59 2.97 7.09
N LEU A 176 -9.59 2.91 5.75
CA LEU A 176 -8.38 2.78 4.95
C LEU A 176 -7.44 3.98 5.13
N THR A 177 -8.01 5.18 5.25
CA THR A 177 -7.25 6.40 5.59
C THR A 177 -6.64 6.31 7.00
N GLY A 178 -7.37 5.78 7.97
CA GLY A 178 -6.84 5.51 9.32
C GLY A 178 -5.65 4.55 9.31
N LEU A 179 -5.74 3.46 8.53
CA LEU A 179 -4.62 2.53 8.34
C LEU A 179 -3.40 3.21 7.70
N ASN A 180 -3.61 4.09 6.72
CA ASN A 180 -2.54 4.87 6.11
C ASN A 180 -1.80 5.76 7.11
N PHE A 181 -2.52 6.44 8.01
CA PHE A 181 -1.92 7.21 9.09
C PHE A 181 -1.16 6.32 10.07
N TRP A 182 -1.73 5.18 10.46
CA TRP A 182 -1.08 4.21 11.34
C TRP A 182 0.27 3.71 10.76
N TRP A 183 0.29 3.33 9.49
CA TRP A 183 1.53 2.93 8.81
C TRP A 183 2.53 4.08 8.69
N THR A 184 2.05 5.31 8.48
CA THR A 184 2.90 6.50 8.46
C THR A 184 3.60 6.72 9.80
N ILE A 185 2.86 6.63 10.91
CA ILE A 185 3.43 6.74 12.26
C ILE A 185 4.46 5.63 12.49
N THR A 186 4.14 4.40 12.10
CA THR A 186 5.04 3.25 12.25
C THR A 186 6.34 3.44 11.46
N MET A 187 6.23 3.93 10.21
CA MET A 187 7.38 4.22 9.35
C MET A 187 8.25 5.34 9.95
N LEU A 188 7.64 6.44 10.41
CA LEU A 188 8.36 7.54 11.04
C LEU A 188 9.11 7.09 12.30
N ARG A 189 8.47 6.29 13.16
CA ARG A 189 9.14 5.71 14.34
C ARG A 189 10.36 4.88 13.93
N GLN A 190 10.24 4.02 12.93
CA GLN A 190 11.36 3.21 12.44
C GLN A 190 12.51 4.07 11.88
N LEU A 191 12.21 5.13 11.14
CA LEU A 191 13.21 6.06 10.61
C LEU A 191 13.95 6.79 11.74
N LEU A 192 13.22 7.29 12.75
CA LEU A 192 13.81 7.96 13.91
C LEU A 192 14.72 7.03 14.73
N THR A 193 14.28 5.79 14.96
CA THR A 193 15.10 4.78 15.67
C THR A 193 16.38 4.45 14.90
N ARG A 194 16.31 4.30 13.57
CA ARG A 194 17.49 4.06 12.73
C ARG A 194 18.47 5.24 12.79
N ARG A 195 17.96 6.47 12.71
CA ARG A 195 18.78 7.69 12.81
C ARG A 195 19.47 7.79 14.17
N LYS A 196 18.76 7.54 15.27
CA LYS A 196 19.35 7.53 16.63
C LYS A 196 20.47 6.50 16.75
N LYS A 197 20.27 5.27 16.23
CA LYS A 197 21.29 4.22 16.24
C LYS A 197 22.53 4.61 15.43
N ALA A 198 22.34 5.23 14.27
CA ALA A 198 23.45 5.69 13.44
C ALA A 198 24.29 6.76 14.15
N ILE A 199 23.64 7.76 14.78
CA ILE A 199 24.31 8.82 15.54
C ILE A 199 25.13 8.21 16.70
N ASN A 200 24.51 7.35 17.52
CA ASN A 200 25.22 6.72 18.64
C ASN A 200 26.46 5.95 18.17
N SER A 201 26.36 5.23 17.05
CA SER A 201 27.50 4.47 16.49
C SER A 201 28.65 5.35 15.98
N VAL A 202 28.41 6.62 15.67
CA VAL A 202 29.46 7.59 15.31
C VAL A 202 30.10 8.14 16.59
N VAL A 203 29.29 8.52 17.58
CA VAL A 203 29.77 9.03 18.88
C VAL A 203 30.64 8.00 19.60
N ASP A 204 30.23 6.73 19.63
CA ASP A 204 31.00 5.65 20.28
C ASP A 204 32.38 5.46 19.62
N LYS A 205 32.48 5.60 18.29
CA LYS A 205 33.75 5.51 17.56
C LYS A 205 34.67 6.70 17.85
N GLU A 206 34.11 7.90 17.94
CA GLU A 206 34.87 9.09 18.30
C GLU A 206 35.37 9.06 19.74
N GLY A 207 34.58 8.49 20.67
CA GLY A 207 34.99 8.27 22.05
C GLY A 207 36.19 7.32 22.18
N LEU A 208 36.16 6.19 21.47
CA LEU A 208 37.26 5.22 21.44
C LEU A 208 38.56 5.78 20.85
N ASN A 209 38.47 6.67 19.85
CA ASN A 209 39.65 7.27 19.24
C ASN A 209 40.34 8.33 20.13
N LYS A 210 39.64 8.89 21.13
CA LYS A 210 40.22 9.88 22.06
C LYS A 210 40.92 9.24 23.26
N SER A 211 40.71 7.94 23.50
CA SER A 211 41.31 7.20 24.62
C SER A 211 42.58 6.41 24.26
N ASN A 212 43.03 6.47 23.00
CA ASN A 212 44.26 5.85 22.51
C ASN A 212 45.27 6.93 22.12
#